data_AF-A0A2V7A3R0-F1
#
_entry.id   AF-A0A2V7A3R0-F1
#
_cell.length_a   1.000
_cell.length_b   1.000
_cell.length_c   1.000
_cell.angle_alpha   90.00
_cell.angle_beta   90.00
_cell.angle_gamma   90.00
#
_symmetry.space_group_name_H-M   'P 1'
#
loop_
_entity.id
_entity.type
_entity.pdbx_description
1 polymer ?
#
loop_
_entity_poly.entity_id
_entity_poly.type
_entity_poly.pdbx_seq_one_letter_code
_entity_poly.pdbx_strand_id
1 'polypeptide(L)'
;MDADLDFWVRHPTDESADVAVFPFLPPEEVFRFRSFSLESAVTPEVISQEGIGIGDEVFIVGLFVNHIGKRKNIPIIRIGNIAAMPEERIQTNSVGPIEAYLVEALSIGGLSGSPVFAHLPAVRVHDNALKITTDGGGVFRLLGLIHGHFDVDHRNASTLTDEKINMGIAMVVPAEKIIETVNRPEVLEMKNRGGWKLRDDIFSSGNAGPGTTKQA
;
A
#
# COMPACT_ATOMS: atom_id res chain seq x y z
N MET A 1 3.08 -20.66 -14.76
CA MET A 1 1.62 -20.50 -14.95
C MET A 1 1.48 -19.11 -15.49
N ASP A 2 1.20 -18.99 -16.79
CA ASP A 2 0.95 -17.69 -17.39
C ASP A 2 -0.48 -17.32 -17.05
N ALA A 3 -0.66 -16.22 -16.31
CA ALA A 3 -1.98 -15.69 -16.01
C ALA A 3 -2.47 -14.94 -17.25
N ASP A 4 -3.49 -15.49 -17.92
CA ASP A 4 -4.14 -14.82 -19.05
C ASP A 4 -4.65 -13.44 -18.61
N LEU A 5 -4.49 -12.43 -19.48
CA LEU A 5 -4.94 -11.07 -19.23
C LEU A 5 -6.45 -11.01 -18.96
N ASP A 6 -7.20 -11.94 -19.53
CA ASP A 6 -8.66 -12.03 -19.38
C ASP A 6 -9.10 -12.41 -17.96
N PHE A 7 -8.20 -12.94 -17.12
CA PHE A 7 -8.51 -13.24 -15.71
C PHE A 7 -8.27 -12.06 -14.77
N TRP A 8 -7.69 -10.96 -15.25
CA TRP A 8 -7.46 -9.78 -14.44
C TRP A 8 -8.72 -8.93 -14.37
N VAL A 9 -9.23 -8.75 -13.16
CA VAL A 9 -10.38 -7.90 -12.89
C VAL A 9 -9.90 -6.49 -12.60
N ARG A 10 -10.25 -5.54 -13.47
CA ARG A 10 -9.91 -4.11 -13.30
C ARG A 10 -10.85 -3.42 -12.32
N HIS A 11 -10.59 -2.16 -12.03
CA HIS A 11 -11.50 -1.34 -11.23
C HIS A 11 -12.93 -1.28 -11.83
N PRO A 12 -14.01 -1.29 -11.02
CA PRO A 12 -15.39 -1.43 -11.53
C PRO A 12 -15.92 -0.22 -12.32
N THR A 13 -15.49 1.00 -11.99
CA THR A 13 -16.07 2.25 -12.54
C THR A 13 -15.03 3.28 -12.98
N ASP A 14 -14.00 3.49 -12.17
CA ASP A 14 -12.87 4.36 -12.50
C ASP A 14 -11.87 3.65 -13.44
N GLU A 15 -11.91 3.96 -14.73
CA GLU A 15 -10.98 3.40 -15.73
C GLU A 15 -9.53 3.87 -15.56
N SER A 16 -9.32 4.98 -14.82
CA SER A 16 -8.00 5.54 -14.53
C SER A 16 -7.35 4.94 -13.30
N ALA A 17 -8.10 4.17 -12.49
CA ALA A 17 -7.56 3.51 -11.31
C ALA A 17 -6.55 2.44 -11.73
N ASP A 18 -5.27 2.68 -11.42
CA ASP A 18 -4.17 1.76 -11.71
C ASP A 18 -4.13 0.61 -10.70
N VAL A 19 -5.19 -0.21 -10.73
CA VAL A 19 -5.38 -1.40 -9.91
C VAL A 19 -6.05 -2.49 -10.73
N ALA A 20 -5.52 -3.70 -10.63
CA ALA A 20 -6.17 -4.91 -11.12
C ALA A 20 -5.97 -6.06 -10.13
N VAL A 21 -6.95 -6.94 -10.05
CA VAL A 21 -6.96 -8.08 -9.14
C VAL A 21 -7.03 -9.38 -9.93
N PHE A 22 -6.13 -10.30 -9.60
CA PHE A 22 -6.17 -11.67 -10.07
C PHE A 22 -6.42 -12.60 -8.86
N PRO A 23 -7.57 -13.30 -8.79
CA PRO A 23 -7.85 -14.21 -7.70
C PRO A 23 -6.92 -15.42 -7.75
N PHE A 24 -5.93 -15.44 -6.85
CA PHE A 24 -4.97 -16.53 -6.72
C PHE A 24 -4.80 -16.97 -5.26
N LEU A 25 -4.97 -18.26 -5.01
CA LEU A 25 -4.56 -18.90 -3.77
C LEU A 25 -3.31 -19.75 -4.06
N PRO A 26 -2.11 -19.29 -3.66
CA PRO A 26 -0.89 -20.04 -3.93
C PRO A 26 -0.87 -21.38 -3.18
N PRO A 27 -0.37 -22.48 -3.81
CA PRO A 27 -0.15 -23.74 -3.12
C PRO A 27 0.84 -23.56 -1.96
N GLU A 28 0.41 -23.90 -0.74
CA GLU A 28 1.19 -23.69 0.49
C GLU A 28 2.47 -24.55 0.53
N GLU A 29 2.50 -25.65 -0.22
CA GLU A 29 3.68 -26.52 -0.34
C GLU A 29 4.83 -25.83 -1.10
N VAL A 30 4.50 -24.83 -1.92
CA VAL A 30 5.43 -24.10 -2.78
C VAL A 30 5.72 -22.71 -2.21
N PHE A 31 4.70 -22.03 -1.70
CA PHE A 31 4.79 -20.63 -1.28
C PHE A 31 4.52 -20.48 0.22
N ARG A 32 5.42 -19.75 0.90
CA ARG A 32 5.14 -19.19 2.23
C ARG A 32 4.61 -17.78 2.06
N PHE A 33 3.37 -17.55 2.46
CA PHE A 33 2.73 -16.23 2.37
C PHE A 33 1.96 -15.89 3.65
N ARG A 34 1.63 -14.61 3.80
CA ARG A 34 0.69 -14.09 4.80
C ARG A 34 -0.24 -13.10 4.10
N SER A 35 -1.45 -12.97 4.59
CA SER A 35 -2.39 -11.94 4.16
C SER A 35 -2.27 -10.69 5.03
N PHE A 36 -2.52 -9.54 4.43
CA PHE A 36 -2.76 -8.29 5.15
C PHE A 36 -4.27 -8.01 5.13
N SER A 37 -4.85 -7.66 6.28
CA SER A 37 -6.28 -7.34 6.33
C SER A 37 -6.55 -6.01 5.64
N LEU A 38 -7.52 -5.99 4.73
CA LEU A 38 -8.00 -4.75 4.11
C LEU A 38 -8.82 -3.88 5.07
N GLU A 39 -9.21 -4.39 6.25
CA GLU A 39 -9.77 -3.56 7.32
C GLU A 39 -8.78 -2.52 7.84
N SER A 40 -7.48 -2.76 7.64
CA SER A 40 -6.42 -1.81 7.95
C SER A 40 -6.14 -0.81 6.82
N ALA A 41 -6.97 -0.78 5.76
CA ALA A 41 -6.82 0.20 4.68
C ALA A 41 -7.22 1.61 5.13
N VAL A 42 -6.58 2.61 4.54
CA VAL A 42 -6.96 4.00 4.70
C VAL A 42 -8.19 4.28 3.85
N THR A 43 -9.29 4.67 4.50
CA THR A 43 -10.53 5.20 3.92
C THR A 43 -10.76 6.64 4.40
N PRO A 44 -11.70 7.41 3.85
CA PRO A 44 -12.01 8.77 4.30
C PRO A 44 -12.40 8.80 5.78
N GLU A 45 -13.11 7.78 6.24
CA GLU A 45 -13.46 7.61 7.65
C GLU A 45 -12.22 7.40 8.51
N VAL A 46 -11.30 6.52 8.08
CA VAL A 46 -10.04 6.27 8.80
C VAL A 46 -9.16 7.52 8.82
N ILE A 47 -9.10 8.28 7.71
CA ILE A 47 -8.38 9.56 7.65
C ILE A 47 -8.90 10.51 8.71
N SER A 48 -10.21 10.73 8.74
CA SER A 48 -10.85 11.62 9.71
C SER A 48 -10.67 11.13 11.14
N GLN A 49 -10.86 9.83 11.38
CA GLN A 49 -10.78 9.24 12.71
C GLN A 49 -9.37 9.22 13.26
N GLU A 50 -8.35 8.96 12.43
CA GLU A 50 -6.97 8.76 12.87
C GLU A 50 -6.12 10.02 12.75
N GLY A 51 -6.56 10.99 11.95
CA GLY A 51 -5.83 12.21 11.66
C GLY A 51 -4.77 12.06 10.59
N ILE A 52 -4.97 11.14 9.63
CA ILE A 52 -3.96 10.88 8.60
C ILE A 52 -3.88 12.09 7.67
N GLY A 53 -2.69 12.64 7.47
CA GLY A 53 -2.53 13.84 6.68
C GLY A 53 -1.11 14.12 6.22
N ILE A 54 -0.94 15.31 5.66
CA ILE A 54 0.35 15.81 5.20
C ILE A 54 1.37 15.78 6.35
N GLY A 55 2.57 15.28 6.07
CA GLY A 55 3.65 15.13 7.03
C GLY A 55 3.68 13.78 7.74
N ASP A 56 2.60 12.99 7.71
CA ASP A 56 2.63 11.65 8.31
C ASP A 56 3.63 10.75 7.59
N GLU A 57 4.37 9.96 8.38
CA GLU A 57 5.36 9.03 7.88
C GLU A 57 4.68 7.92 7.08
N VAL A 58 5.28 7.59 5.94
CA VAL A 58 4.90 6.42 5.15
C VAL A 58 6.10 5.52 4.92
N PHE A 59 5.84 4.24 4.74
CA PHE A 59 6.84 3.31 4.26
C PHE A 59 6.35 2.49 3.07
N ILE A 60 7.25 2.28 2.12
CA ILE A 60 7.01 1.57 0.86
C ILE A 60 7.79 0.26 0.93
N VAL A 61 7.09 -0.86 0.74
CA VAL A 61 7.70 -2.19 0.73
C VAL A 61 7.76 -2.69 -0.70
N GLY A 62 8.96 -2.87 -1.24
CA GLY A 62 9.13 -3.30 -2.64
C GLY A 62 10.38 -4.12 -2.85
N LEU A 63 10.55 -4.62 -4.08
CA LEU A 63 11.76 -5.31 -4.50
C LEU A 63 12.72 -4.31 -5.14
N PHE A 64 14.00 -4.37 -4.77
CA PHE A 64 15.02 -3.60 -5.47
C PHE A 64 15.57 -4.44 -6.61
N VAL A 65 15.38 -3.99 -7.86
CA VAL A 65 15.77 -4.74 -9.07
C VAL A 65 17.23 -5.19 -9.05
N ASN A 66 18.13 -4.41 -8.44
CA ASN A 66 19.56 -4.74 -8.34
C ASN A 66 19.86 -5.72 -7.18
N HIS A 67 18.90 -6.01 -6.30
CA HIS A 67 19.06 -6.92 -5.17
C HIS A 67 17.74 -7.58 -4.72
N ILE A 68 17.12 -8.39 -5.58
CA ILE A 68 15.87 -9.09 -5.26
C ILE A 68 16.06 -10.35 -4.38
N GLY A 69 17.28 -10.89 -4.34
CA GLY A 69 17.61 -12.16 -3.69
C GLY A 69 17.50 -13.39 -4.62
N LYS A 70 18.28 -14.45 -4.34
CA LYS A 70 18.32 -15.69 -5.17
C LYS A 70 17.57 -16.88 -4.58
N ARG A 71 17.48 -16.95 -3.24
CA ARG A 71 16.84 -18.07 -2.51
C ARG A 71 15.49 -17.70 -1.90
N LYS A 72 15.29 -16.39 -1.66
CA LYS A 72 14.08 -15.78 -1.12
C LYS A 72 14.06 -14.32 -1.54
N ASN A 73 12.88 -13.73 -1.54
CA ASN A 73 12.71 -12.30 -1.75
C ASN A 73 13.40 -11.52 -0.63
N ILE A 74 14.21 -10.54 -1.00
CA ILE A 74 14.82 -9.55 -0.09
C ILE A 74 14.16 -8.20 -0.41
N PRO A 75 13.11 -7.81 0.33
CA PRO A 75 12.49 -6.53 0.11
C PRO A 75 13.38 -5.40 0.62
N ILE A 76 13.18 -4.21 0.06
CA ILE A 76 13.65 -2.95 0.61
C ILE A 76 12.48 -2.18 1.19
N ILE A 77 12.77 -1.41 2.23
CA ILE A 77 11.82 -0.46 2.83
C ILE A 77 12.34 0.93 2.52
N ARG A 78 11.52 1.76 1.89
CA ARG A 78 11.76 3.19 1.75
C ARG A 78 10.81 3.94 2.67
N ILE A 79 11.31 4.95 3.35
CA ILE A 79 10.53 5.78 4.26
C ILE A 79 10.42 7.17 3.64
N GLY A 80 9.29 7.81 3.87
CA GLY A 80 8.96 9.13 3.35
C GLY A 80 7.79 9.73 4.12
N ASN A 81 7.15 10.74 3.54
CA ASN A 81 5.99 11.39 4.16
C ASN A 81 4.89 11.65 3.13
N ILE A 82 3.64 11.73 3.60
CA ILE A 82 2.54 12.25 2.77
C ILE A 82 2.85 13.72 2.46
N ALA A 83 2.99 14.04 1.18
CA ALA A 83 3.27 15.39 0.70
C ALA A 83 2.00 16.14 0.31
N ALA A 84 1.00 15.44 -0.24
CA ALA A 84 -0.31 16.01 -0.55
C ALA A 84 -1.43 14.96 -0.49
N MET A 85 -2.60 15.41 -0.04
CA MET A 85 -3.85 14.64 -0.07
C MET A 85 -4.42 14.59 -1.50
N PRO A 86 -5.25 13.59 -1.86
CA PRO A 86 -5.83 13.43 -3.19
C PRO A 86 -7.00 14.42 -3.43
N GLU A 87 -6.76 15.72 -3.31
CA GLU A 87 -7.79 16.76 -3.45
C GLU A 87 -8.23 16.94 -4.91
N GLU A 88 -7.29 16.85 -5.84
CA GLU A 88 -7.53 16.93 -7.29
C GLU A 88 -6.84 15.77 -8.02
N ARG A 89 -7.38 15.39 -9.18
CA ARG A 89 -6.75 14.36 -10.01
C ARG A 89 -5.43 14.85 -10.60
N ILE A 90 -4.44 13.98 -10.59
CA ILE A 90 -3.08 14.23 -11.06
C ILE A 90 -2.93 13.71 -12.49
N GLN A 91 -2.47 14.57 -13.41
CA GLN A 91 -2.20 14.16 -14.78
C GLN A 91 -1.02 13.19 -14.85
N THR A 92 -1.25 12.01 -15.43
CA THR A 92 -0.19 11.03 -15.74
C THR A 92 0.07 10.97 -17.24
N ASN A 93 1.24 10.46 -17.62
CA ASN A 93 1.64 10.30 -19.01
C ASN A 93 1.05 9.03 -19.67
N SER A 94 0.58 8.05 -18.89
CA SER A 94 0.23 6.71 -19.36
C SER A 94 -1.26 6.42 -19.39
N VAL A 95 -2.02 6.85 -18.38
CA VAL A 95 -3.42 6.44 -18.17
C VAL A 95 -4.40 7.62 -18.00
N GLY A 96 -3.90 8.85 -18.13
CA GLY A 96 -4.69 10.07 -17.94
C GLY A 96 -4.68 10.59 -16.50
N PRO A 97 -5.60 11.50 -16.13
CA PRO A 97 -5.71 11.99 -14.75
C PRO A 97 -6.13 10.87 -13.79
N ILE A 98 -5.37 10.69 -12.70
CA ILE A 98 -5.67 9.70 -11.66
C ILE A 98 -5.96 10.38 -10.33
N GLU A 99 -6.73 9.73 -9.47
CA GLU A 99 -6.82 10.10 -8.06
C GLU A 99 -5.65 9.45 -7.31
N ALA A 100 -4.80 10.26 -6.67
CA ALA A 100 -3.61 9.75 -5.98
C ALA A 100 -3.14 10.67 -4.85
N TYR A 101 -2.59 10.08 -3.79
CA TYR A 101 -1.76 10.81 -2.82
C TYR A 101 -0.42 11.15 -3.48
N LEU A 102 0.16 12.29 -3.08
CA LEU A 102 1.57 12.55 -3.33
C LEU A 102 2.35 12.18 -2.08
N VAL A 103 3.42 11.41 -2.26
CA VAL A 103 4.34 11.01 -1.20
C VAL A 103 5.73 11.52 -1.54
N GLU A 104 6.37 12.22 -0.61
CA GLU A 104 7.78 12.51 -0.70
C GLU A 104 8.56 11.27 -0.29
N ALA A 105 9.18 10.61 -1.26
CA ALA A 105 10.10 9.50 -1.06
C ALA A 105 11.03 9.40 -2.27
N LEU A 106 12.30 9.06 -2.05
CA LEU A 106 13.25 8.77 -3.13
C LEU A 106 12.87 7.46 -3.84
N SER A 107 11.86 7.54 -4.71
CA SER A 107 11.30 6.41 -5.43
C SER A 107 11.86 6.37 -6.84
N ILE A 108 13.06 5.81 -6.98
CA ILE A 108 13.59 5.42 -8.30
C ILE A 108 12.85 4.19 -8.84
N GLY A 109 12.79 4.05 -10.16
CA GLY A 109 12.03 3.02 -10.86
C GLY A 109 12.14 1.59 -10.30
N GLY A 110 11.10 0.78 -10.56
CA GLY A 110 10.99 -0.60 -10.08
C GLY A 110 10.12 -0.76 -8.83
N LEU A 111 9.42 0.28 -8.38
CA LEU A 111 8.46 0.22 -7.27
C LEU A 111 6.99 0.20 -7.67
N SER A 112 6.64 0.36 -8.95
CA SER A 112 5.25 0.31 -9.40
C SER A 112 4.55 -0.96 -8.89
N GLY A 113 3.35 -0.80 -8.33
CA GLY A 113 2.59 -1.85 -7.65
C GLY A 113 3.03 -2.18 -6.22
N SER A 114 4.07 -1.54 -5.68
CA SER A 114 4.49 -1.75 -4.28
C SER A 114 3.48 -1.14 -3.31
N PRO A 115 3.11 -1.83 -2.21
CA PRO A 115 2.25 -1.27 -1.19
C PRO A 115 2.93 -0.15 -0.41
N VAL A 116 2.13 0.87 -0.09
CA VAL A 116 2.50 2.01 0.74
C VAL A 116 1.66 1.99 2.00
N PHE A 117 2.29 2.17 3.15
CA PHE A 117 1.62 2.19 4.44
C PHE A 117 1.86 3.52 5.14
N ALA A 118 0.81 4.11 5.70
CA ALA A 118 0.92 5.20 6.66
C ALA A 118 1.28 4.64 8.03
N HIS A 119 2.32 5.18 8.67
CA HIS A 119 2.74 4.80 10.01
C HIS A 119 2.25 5.85 11.02
N LEU A 120 1.41 5.39 11.95
CA LEU A 120 0.87 6.20 13.02
C LEU A 120 1.60 5.86 14.33
N PRO A 121 2.41 6.78 14.86
CA PRO A 121 3.19 6.52 16.06
C PRO A 121 2.29 6.21 17.26
N ALA A 122 2.83 5.41 18.18
CA ALA A 122 2.10 4.95 19.37
C ALA A 122 1.58 6.09 20.24
N VAL A 123 2.25 7.24 20.23
CA VAL A 123 1.83 8.45 20.93
C VAL A 123 1.79 9.58 19.92
N ARG A 124 0.61 10.16 19.69
CA ARG A 124 0.44 11.30 18.79
C ARG A 124 -0.68 12.23 19.27
N VAL A 125 -0.67 13.47 18.78
CA VAL A 125 -1.71 14.45 19.07
C VAL A 125 -2.61 14.57 17.85
N HIS A 126 -3.92 14.43 18.06
CA HIS A 126 -4.94 14.61 17.03
C HIS A 126 -6.16 15.31 17.66
N ASP A 127 -6.72 16.32 17.01
CA ASP A 127 -7.82 17.14 17.54
C ASP A 127 -7.58 17.66 18.97
N ASN A 128 -6.36 18.14 19.24
CA ASN A 128 -5.91 18.57 20.57
C ASN A 128 -6.01 17.49 21.68
N ALA A 129 -6.18 16.22 21.31
CA ALA A 129 -6.22 15.10 22.22
C ALA A 129 -5.00 14.18 22.02
N LEU A 130 -4.45 13.69 23.13
CA LEU A 130 -3.41 12.67 23.11
C LEU A 130 -4.03 11.32 22.73
N LYS A 131 -3.57 10.74 21.62
CA LYS A 131 -3.89 9.38 21.21
C LYS A 131 -2.74 8.45 21.55
N ILE A 132 -3.05 7.36 22.25
CA ILE A 132 -2.10 6.32 22.62
C ILE A 132 -2.61 4.99 22.07
N THR A 133 -1.81 4.31 21.23
CA THR A 133 -2.14 2.96 20.76
C THR A 133 -1.77 1.94 21.83
N THR A 134 -2.61 0.93 22.03
CA THR A 134 -2.49 -0.05 23.12
C THR A 134 -1.40 -1.11 22.90
N ASP A 135 -0.86 -1.20 21.68
CA ASP A 135 0.12 -2.20 21.25
C ASP A 135 1.59 -1.75 21.36
N GLY A 136 1.85 -0.49 21.74
CA GLY A 136 3.18 0.05 22.01
C GLY A 136 4.11 0.23 20.79
N GLY A 137 3.80 -0.41 19.66
CA GLY A 137 4.56 -0.34 18.41
C GLY A 137 4.07 0.72 17.41
N GLY A 138 2.96 1.40 17.72
CA GLY A 138 2.24 2.20 16.74
C GLY A 138 1.42 1.33 15.80
N VAL A 139 0.62 1.98 14.98
CA VAL A 139 -0.31 1.31 14.06
C VAL A 139 0.03 1.73 12.64
N PHE A 140 0.02 0.79 11.70
CA PHE A 140 0.16 1.14 10.29
C PHE A 140 -1.08 0.75 9.48
N ARG A 141 -1.38 1.56 8.48
CA ARG A 141 -2.55 1.43 7.62
C ARG A 141 -2.13 1.37 6.17
N LEU A 142 -2.77 0.53 5.35
CA LEU A 142 -2.48 0.48 3.91
C LEU A 142 -3.00 1.76 3.26
N LEU A 143 -2.09 2.63 2.82
CA LEU A 143 -2.41 3.89 2.14
C LEU A 143 -2.78 3.63 0.68
N GLY A 144 -2.09 2.70 0.02
CA GLY A 144 -2.30 2.45 -1.40
C GLY A 144 -1.18 1.68 -2.10
N LEU A 145 -1.12 1.81 -3.42
CA LEU A 145 -0.09 1.23 -4.28
C LEU A 145 0.68 2.33 -5.02
N ILE A 146 1.99 2.15 -5.18
CA ILE A 146 2.79 3.04 -6.03
C ILE A 146 2.32 2.92 -7.48
N HIS A 147 1.89 4.04 -8.06
CA HIS A 147 1.67 4.18 -9.51
C HIS A 147 3.01 4.43 -10.21
N GLY A 148 3.72 5.45 -9.76
CA GLY A 148 4.97 5.94 -10.35
C GLY A 148 5.52 7.16 -9.61
N HIS A 149 6.44 7.88 -10.25
CA HIS A 149 7.06 9.08 -9.70
C HIS A 149 7.12 10.20 -10.74
N PHE A 150 7.28 11.43 -10.25
CA PHE A 150 7.56 12.57 -11.10
C PHE A 150 9.04 12.61 -11.47
N ASP A 151 9.28 12.75 -12.78
CA ASP A 151 10.60 12.96 -13.36
C ASP A 151 10.64 14.31 -14.08
N VAL A 152 11.75 15.04 -13.95
CA VAL A 152 12.04 16.19 -14.80
C VAL A 152 12.77 15.70 -16.04
N ASP A 153 12.21 16.02 -17.22
CA ASP A 153 12.93 15.92 -18.48
C ASP A 153 13.84 17.14 -18.65
N HIS A 154 15.16 16.96 -18.66
CA HIS A 154 16.14 18.01 -18.96
C HIS A 154 16.22 18.39 -20.44
N ARG A 155 15.09 18.50 -21.13
CA ARG A 155 15.09 18.90 -22.57
C ARG A 155 15.56 20.35 -22.81
N ASN A 156 15.82 21.14 -21.76
CA ASN A 156 16.18 22.57 -21.86
C ASN A 156 17.50 22.99 -21.19
N ALA A 157 18.31 22.07 -20.68
CA ALA A 157 19.68 22.39 -20.27
C ALA A 157 20.64 21.90 -21.37
N SER A 158 21.62 22.72 -21.74
CA SER A 158 22.57 22.54 -22.85
C SER A 158 23.54 21.34 -22.71
N THR A 159 23.09 20.23 -22.11
CA THR A 159 23.89 19.02 -21.89
C THR A 159 23.00 17.81 -22.15
N LEU A 160 23.31 17.09 -23.23
CA LEU A 160 22.58 15.93 -23.73
C LEU A 160 22.79 14.71 -22.81
N THR A 161 22.01 14.62 -21.75
CA THR A 161 21.82 13.35 -21.04
C THR A 161 20.33 13.10 -20.91
N ASP A 162 19.84 11.99 -21.46
CA ASP A 162 18.46 11.48 -21.31
C ASP A 162 18.16 11.03 -19.85
N GLU A 163 18.91 11.53 -18.87
CA GLU A 163 18.75 11.19 -17.47
C GLU A 163 17.55 11.93 -16.90
N LYS A 164 16.49 11.18 -16.66
CA LYS A 164 15.34 11.62 -15.88
C LYS A 164 15.76 11.81 -14.42
N ILE A 165 15.64 13.04 -13.92
CA ILE A 165 15.88 13.32 -12.51
C ILE A 165 14.57 13.15 -11.75
N ASN A 166 14.59 12.22 -10.81
CA ASN A 166 13.48 11.98 -9.89
C ASN A 166 13.25 13.21 -9.01
N MET A 167 12.02 13.72 -8.97
CA MET A 167 11.65 14.89 -8.16
C MET A 167 11.48 14.57 -6.67
N GLY A 168 11.68 13.32 -6.26
CA GLY A 168 11.42 12.86 -4.90
C GLY A 168 9.93 12.67 -4.58
N ILE A 169 9.04 12.82 -5.56
CA ILE A 169 7.59 12.69 -5.37
C ILE A 169 7.06 11.46 -6.10
N ALA A 170 6.42 10.56 -5.35
CA ALA A 170 5.70 9.40 -5.84
C ALA A 170 4.18 9.62 -5.80
N MET A 171 3.48 9.02 -6.77
CA MET A 171 2.02 8.95 -6.81
C MET A 171 1.57 7.62 -6.21
N VAL A 172 0.63 7.68 -5.26
CA VAL A 172 0.08 6.50 -4.60
C VAL A 172 -1.42 6.41 -4.88
N VAL A 173 -1.85 5.36 -5.58
CA VAL A 173 -3.26 5.06 -5.82
C VAL A 173 -3.92 4.69 -4.49
N PRO A 174 -5.03 5.34 -4.08
CA PRO A 174 -5.66 5.08 -2.79
C PRO A 174 -6.07 3.62 -2.59
N ALA A 175 -5.92 3.13 -1.36
CA ALA A 175 -6.33 1.78 -0.99
C ALA A 175 -7.83 1.50 -1.22
N GLU A 176 -8.66 2.54 -1.25
CA GLU A 176 -10.07 2.45 -1.63
C GLU A 176 -10.26 1.80 -2.99
N LYS A 177 -9.46 2.18 -4.00
CA LYS A 177 -9.52 1.58 -5.33
C LYS A 177 -9.23 0.07 -5.31
N ILE A 178 -8.38 -0.37 -4.38
CA ILE A 178 -8.10 -1.79 -4.13
C ILE A 178 -9.32 -2.48 -3.53
N ILE A 179 -9.93 -1.88 -2.51
CA ILE A 179 -11.13 -2.41 -1.84
C ILE A 179 -12.28 -2.53 -2.84
N GLU A 180 -12.55 -1.48 -3.61
CA GLU A 180 -13.58 -1.44 -4.64
C GLU A 180 -13.38 -2.55 -5.68
N THR A 181 -12.14 -2.79 -6.11
CA THR A 181 -11.81 -3.84 -7.07
C THR A 181 -11.92 -5.24 -6.48
N VAL A 182 -11.43 -5.47 -5.26
CA VAL A 182 -11.47 -6.77 -4.57
C VAL A 182 -12.90 -7.18 -4.20
N ASN A 183 -13.78 -6.22 -3.96
CA ASN A 183 -15.18 -6.44 -3.60
C ASN A 183 -16.12 -6.56 -4.81
N ARG A 184 -15.60 -6.59 -6.03
CA ARG A 184 -16.41 -6.90 -7.22
C ARG A 184 -17.08 -8.28 -7.07
N PRO A 185 -18.37 -8.42 -7.45
CA PRO A 185 -19.10 -9.67 -7.31
C PRO A 185 -18.38 -10.89 -7.90
N GLU A 186 -17.81 -10.76 -9.09
CA GLU A 186 -17.05 -11.81 -9.77
C GLU A 186 -15.82 -12.28 -8.98
N VAL A 187 -15.10 -11.37 -8.30
CA VAL A 187 -13.95 -11.69 -7.46
C VAL A 187 -14.40 -12.44 -6.21
N LEU A 188 -15.49 -11.99 -5.59
CA LEU A 188 -16.06 -12.63 -4.40
C LEU A 188 -16.62 -14.03 -4.72
N GLU A 189 -17.28 -14.19 -5.87
CA GLU A 189 -17.73 -15.50 -6.35
C GLU A 189 -16.58 -16.48 -6.55
N MET A 190 -15.47 -16.03 -7.14
CA MET A 190 -14.28 -16.86 -7.34
C MET A 190 -13.67 -17.32 -6.00
N LYS A 191 -13.61 -16.42 -5.00
CA LYS A 191 -13.18 -16.78 -3.64
C LYS A 191 -14.07 -17.84 -2.99
N ASN A 192 -15.39 -17.66 -3.09
CA ASN A 192 -16.37 -18.56 -2.50
C ASN A 192 -16.34 -19.95 -3.15
N ARG A 193 -16.25 -20.02 -4.49
CA ARG A 193 -16.13 -21.29 -5.23
C ARG A 193 -14.82 -22.02 -4.92
N GLY A 194 -13.74 -21.28 -4.69
CA GLY A 194 -12.43 -21.85 -4.34
C GLY A 194 -12.32 -22.36 -2.90
N GLY A 195 -13.32 -22.13 -2.03
CA GLY A 195 -13.29 -22.58 -0.64
C GLY A 195 -12.19 -21.91 0.20
N TRP A 196 -11.85 -20.65 -0.09
CA TRP A 196 -10.74 -19.95 0.57
C TRP A 196 -11.06 -19.72 2.04
N LYS A 197 -10.35 -20.40 2.94
CA LYS A 197 -10.44 -20.17 4.39
C LYS A 197 -9.27 -19.28 4.81
N LEU A 198 -9.58 -18.10 5.38
CA LEU A 198 -8.55 -17.29 6.03
C LEU A 198 -7.99 -18.08 7.22
N ARG A 199 -6.67 -18.03 7.38
CA ARG A 199 -5.96 -18.56 8.54
C ARG A 199 -5.92 -17.48 9.63
N ASP A 200 -6.67 -17.68 10.72
CA ASP A 200 -6.74 -16.76 11.87
C ASP A 200 -5.53 -16.90 12.83
N ASP A 201 -4.64 -17.86 12.60
CA ASP A 201 -3.72 -18.42 13.59
C ASP A 201 -2.41 -17.65 13.83
N ILE A 202 -2.30 -16.36 13.45
CA ILE A 202 -1.00 -15.66 13.50
C ILE A 202 -1.00 -14.30 14.23
N PHE A 203 -2.16 -13.74 14.60
CA PHE A 203 -2.22 -12.56 15.49
C PHE A 203 -2.49 -12.90 16.97
N SER A 204 -2.73 -14.18 17.28
CA SER A 204 -3.05 -14.66 18.63
C SER A 204 -1.85 -14.76 19.59
N SER A 205 -0.63 -14.37 19.17
CA SER A 205 0.55 -14.36 20.06
C SER A 205 0.89 -13.00 20.68
N GLY A 206 0.07 -11.95 20.46
CA GLY A 206 0.26 -10.63 21.06
C GLY A 206 -0.64 -10.30 22.27
N ASN A 207 -1.66 -11.11 22.57
CA ASN A 207 -2.72 -10.77 23.53
C ASN A 207 -2.72 -11.67 24.78
N ALA A 208 -1.56 -11.86 25.42
CA ALA A 208 -1.51 -12.33 26.80
C ALA A 208 -1.47 -11.10 27.73
N GLY A 209 -2.65 -10.61 28.13
CA GLY A 209 -2.74 -9.64 29.22
C GLY A 209 -2.11 -10.19 30.50
N PRO A 210 -1.63 -9.32 31.42
CA PRO A 210 -0.96 -9.76 32.63
C PRO A 210 -1.93 -10.60 33.46
N GLY A 211 -1.60 -11.89 33.61
CA GLY A 211 -2.33 -12.81 34.46
C GLY A 211 -2.40 -12.28 35.89
N THR A 212 -3.63 -12.09 36.37
CA THR A 212 -3.91 -11.80 37.77
C THR A 212 -3.44 -12.97 38.62
N THR A 213 -2.28 -12.82 39.26
CA THR A 213 -1.87 -13.74 40.33
C THR A 213 -2.73 -13.41 41.55
N LYS A 214 -3.74 -14.24 41.81
CA LYS A 214 -4.42 -14.25 43.11
C LYS A 214 -3.40 -14.71 44.16
N GLN A 215 -3.06 -13.81 45.08
CA GLN A 215 -2.44 -14.19 46.35
C GLN A 215 -3.47 -14.96 47.17
N ALA A 216 -3.03 -16.09 47.73
CA ALA A 216 -3.57 -16.72 48.91
C ALA A 216 -2.42 -16.81 49.92
#